data_AF-A0A433F2X8-F1
#
_entry.id   AF-A0A433F2X8-F1
#
_cell.length_a   1.000
_cell.length_b   1.000
_cell.length_c   1.000
_cell.angle_alpha   90.00
_cell.angle_beta   90.00
_cell.angle_gamma   90.00
#
_symmetry.space_group_name_H-M   'P 1'
#
loop_
_entity.id
_entity.type
_entity.pdbx_description
1 polymer ?
#
loop_
_entity_poly.entity_id
_entity_poly.type
_entity_poly.pdbx_seq_one_letter_code
_entity_poly.pdbx_strand_id
1 'polypeptide(L)'
;MKISCSAIILFSLSFSALAELPPFVLEDERELTTVNFRYAEGSLRTQKSAAWIKRWGSASGIVLKALNEEVRPFEENTRTTLSLFREQYPDQLMLLHFNGRSRLPTFAPENMKASDFLYLLGTTNTTSISDKDSTSLVSVSDVKAFKRNRAIQDGVYDDVVLVHKNTDGTLNWDKYEHAKLIKVDPATQTITIKRDLLKQGKQAFDKGQAYIALHAAKGPFDKTVKQRLWEYNWFYGGITKSSEYGLSNRLGNELGTYLLQDMSFFNGITLDVLTEYHQPKIGGYPGSIDANQDGLPDKDEISYDLWHKEGVYQFLSALRNKVKDTKLILADGGYIHQKAVHILNGMESEGWPNNEDGTLEHWSSGLNRYTFWSKFSQKPSLNYVRLAEYWTEDRKRKIPPDNIRRLTVVAAMMTDTVIVPGHRPRGIHYQKWPEFKSLRDLGKPIGKLKHYAADASISVKTKVGKPSKAHLEFPTLNFRNNKVSSEHCFGVSPKGGPVTVSVDATKQGGKEATATLIAKPDKEDARFSLVSSEAFTSWFYWDDMTSEEICFASSDGKALSLNALSINNSVLISYREYENGIVFTNPFNKPVNILPSDISVSGDYNFKQLTVPADDILIQKKM
;
A
#
# COMPACT_ATOMS: atom_id res chain seq x y z
N MET A 1 -6.76 24.81 -48.44
CA MET A 1 -6.03 24.94 -47.16
C MET A 1 -7.00 24.63 -46.03
N LYS A 2 -6.92 23.42 -45.47
CA LYS A 2 -7.73 22.98 -44.32
C LYS A 2 -6.87 23.10 -43.07
N ILE A 3 -7.25 23.96 -42.14
CA ILE A 3 -6.69 23.96 -40.78
C ILE A 3 -7.71 23.26 -39.90
N SER A 4 -7.29 22.11 -39.37
CA SER A 4 -8.05 21.25 -38.46
C SER A 4 -7.99 21.85 -37.06
N CYS A 5 -9.14 22.20 -36.49
CA CYS A 5 -9.29 22.46 -35.06
C CYS A 5 -9.16 21.14 -34.29
N SER A 6 -8.06 20.98 -33.56
CA SER A 6 -7.93 19.93 -32.54
C SER A 6 -8.78 20.30 -31.33
N ALA A 7 -9.80 19.49 -31.06
CA ALA A 7 -10.61 19.57 -29.86
C ALA A 7 -9.74 19.26 -28.62
N ILE A 8 -9.58 20.26 -27.74
CA ILE A 8 -9.10 20.06 -26.38
C ILE A 8 -10.26 19.45 -25.59
N ILE A 9 -10.15 18.16 -25.25
CA ILE A 9 -11.02 17.51 -24.27
C ILE A 9 -10.56 17.99 -22.89
N LEU A 10 -11.12 19.10 -22.40
CA LEU A 10 -11.09 19.42 -20.98
C LEU A 10 -12.06 18.45 -20.29
N PHE A 11 -11.54 17.52 -19.47
CA PHE A 11 -12.37 16.81 -18.51
C PHE A 11 -12.99 17.85 -17.57
N SER A 12 -14.30 18.06 -17.70
CA SER A 12 -15.07 18.92 -16.81
C SER A 12 -15.22 18.22 -15.46
N LEU A 13 -14.20 18.34 -14.60
CA LEU A 13 -14.36 18.12 -13.17
C LEU A 13 -15.42 19.12 -12.68
N SER A 14 -16.41 18.66 -11.93
CA SER A 14 -17.42 19.55 -11.36
C SER A 14 -16.75 20.52 -10.39
N PHE A 15 -16.80 21.82 -10.70
CA PHE A 15 -16.12 22.90 -9.95
C PHE A 15 -16.46 22.91 -8.44
N SER A 16 -17.60 22.36 -8.03
CA SER A 16 -18.02 22.28 -6.63
C SER A 16 -17.32 21.19 -5.81
N ALA A 17 -16.85 20.11 -6.46
CA ALA A 17 -16.19 18.98 -5.77
C ALA A 17 -14.74 19.29 -5.36
N LEU A 18 -14.05 20.12 -6.16
CA LEU A 18 -12.67 20.54 -5.91
C LEU A 18 -12.57 21.66 -4.86
N ALA A 19 -13.67 22.35 -4.57
CA ALA A 19 -13.72 23.48 -3.63
C ALA A 19 -13.44 23.08 -2.17
N GLU A 20 -13.49 21.78 -1.83
CA GLU A 20 -13.21 21.27 -0.48
C GLU A 20 -11.76 20.80 -0.28
N LEU A 21 -10.96 20.65 -1.34
CA LEU A 21 -9.58 20.18 -1.23
C LEU A 21 -8.62 21.35 -0.96
N PRO A 22 -7.62 21.17 -0.08
CA PRO A 22 -6.57 22.16 0.11
C PRO A 22 -5.86 22.54 -1.19
N PRO A 23 -5.51 23.83 -1.41
CA PRO A 23 -4.85 24.27 -2.64
C PRO A 23 -3.62 23.45 -3.01
N PHE A 24 -2.76 23.12 -2.04
CA PHE A 24 -1.53 22.36 -2.27
C PHE A 24 -1.79 20.96 -2.85
N VAL A 25 -2.96 20.36 -2.62
CA VAL A 25 -3.33 19.04 -3.16
C VAL A 25 -3.62 19.16 -4.66
N LEU A 26 -4.16 20.29 -5.10
CA LEU A 26 -4.53 20.54 -6.49
C LEU A 26 -3.33 20.88 -7.38
N GLU A 27 -2.21 21.26 -6.78
CA GLU A 27 -0.96 21.54 -7.50
C GLU A 27 -0.31 20.22 -7.94
N ASP A 28 0.07 20.11 -9.22
CA ASP A 28 0.85 18.98 -9.74
C ASP A 28 2.31 19.01 -9.26
N GLU A 29 2.79 20.19 -8.88
CA GLU A 29 4.16 20.51 -8.50
C GLU A 29 4.13 21.25 -7.16
N ARG A 30 4.82 20.73 -6.14
CA ARG A 30 4.60 21.19 -4.75
C ARG A 30 5.87 21.60 -4.04
N GLU A 31 5.72 22.61 -3.19
CA GLU A 31 6.70 22.91 -2.15
C GLU A 31 6.78 21.77 -1.13
N LEU A 32 7.86 21.79 -0.34
CA LEU A 32 8.03 20.90 0.80
C LEU A 32 6.84 20.99 1.77
N THR A 33 5.95 20.00 1.67
CA THR A 33 4.70 19.94 2.43
C THR A 33 4.73 18.78 3.42
N THR A 34 4.17 19.02 4.61
CA THR A 34 4.15 18.02 5.69
C THR A 34 2.76 17.83 6.28
N VAL A 35 2.38 16.59 6.56
CA VAL A 35 1.14 16.26 7.28
C VAL A 35 1.42 15.39 8.50
N ASN A 36 0.53 15.43 9.50
CA ASN A 36 0.68 14.65 10.72
C ASN A 36 -0.05 13.31 10.60
N PHE A 37 0.62 12.21 10.94
CA PHE A 37 0.03 10.87 10.91
C PHE A 37 -0.05 10.27 12.30
N ARG A 38 -1.27 9.88 12.70
CA ARG A 38 -1.60 9.17 13.95
C ARG A 38 -1.22 9.83 15.29
N TYR A 39 -0.34 10.84 15.32
CA TYR A 39 -0.11 11.63 16.55
C TYR A 39 -1.37 12.39 16.99
N ALA A 40 -2.15 12.85 16.02
CA ALA A 40 -3.43 13.52 16.26
C ALA A 40 -4.44 12.55 16.91
N GLU A 41 -4.50 11.30 16.43
CA GLU A 41 -5.37 10.22 16.93
C GLU A 41 -5.22 9.99 18.44
N GLY A 42 -3.98 9.84 18.94
CA GLY A 42 -3.74 9.57 20.36
C GLY A 42 -4.25 10.69 21.28
N SER A 43 -4.03 11.94 20.88
CA SER A 43 -4.53 13.10 21.64
C SER A 43 -6.02 13.35 21.48
N LEU A 44 -6.63 12.93 20.36
CA LEU A 44 -8.06 13.10 20.07
C LEU A 44 -8.94 12.40 21.12
N ARG A 45 -8.46 11.25 21.60
CA ARG A 45 -9.16 10.43 22.60
C ARG A 45 -9.03 10.92 24.03
N THR A 46 -8.21 11.93 24.30
CA THR A 46 -7.82 12.29 25.68
C THR A 46 -7.90 13.79 25.96
N GLN A 47 -7.93 14.64 24.93
CA GLN A 47 -7.95 16.09 25.07
C GLN A 47 -9.35 16.66 24.81
N LYS A 48 -9.67 17.78 25.46
CA LYS A 48 -10.88 18.56 25.15
C LYS A 48 -10.80 19.13 23.73
N SER A 49 -11.93 19.21 23.03
CA SER A 49 -12.02 19.62 21.62
C SER A 49 -11.27 20.90 21.30
N ALA A 50 -11.50 21.99 22.04
CA ALA A 50 -10.83 23.27 21.78
C ALA A 50 -9.30 23.20 21.92
N ALA A 51 -8.80 22.41 22.88
CA ALA A 51 -7.36 22.23 23.08
C ALA A 51 -6.74 21.38 21.95
N TRP A 52 -7.47 20.35 21.50
CA TRP A 52 -7.05 19.51 20.38
C TRP A 52 -7.02 20.30 19.07
N ILE A 53 -8.08 21.05 18.76
CA ILE A 53 -8.19 21.88 17.56
C ILE A 53 -7.04 22.89 17.50
N LYS A 54 -6.81 23.63 18.59
CA LYS A 54 -5.69 24.59 18.69
C LYS A 54 -4.33 23.93 18.47
N ARG A 55 -4.14 22.71 18.98
CA ARG A 55 -2.86 21.99 18.87
C ARG A 55 -2.52 21.60 17.45
N TRP A 56 -3.52 21.17 16.67
CA TRP A 56 -3.30 20.65 15.31
C TRP A 56 -3.54 21.70 14.22
N GLY A 57 -4.11 22.85 14.56
CA GLY A 57 -4.42 23.94 13.65
C GLY A 57 -3.24 24.61 12.92
N SER A 58 -2.00 24.25 13.23
CA SER A 58 -0.81 24.72 12.48
C SER A 58 -0.26 23.69 11.48
N ALA A 59 -0.91 22.53 11.33
CA ALA A 59 -0.49 21.51 10.38
C ALA A 59 -0.95 21.86 8.95
N SER A 60 -0.29 21.37 7.90
CA SER A 60 -0.86 21.43 6.55
C SER A 60 -1.94 20.35 6.35
N GLY A 61 -1.94 19.34 7.22
CA GLY A 61 -2.96 18.30 7.24
C GLY A 61 -2.72 17.23 8.29
N ILE A 62 -3.70 16.35 8.44
CA ILE A 62 -3.71 15.23 9.37
C ILE A 62 -4.28 13.96 8.71
N VAL A 63 -3.68 12.82 9.06
CA VAL A 63 -4.13 11.47 8.72
C VAL A 63 -4.34 10.70 10.02
N LEU A 64 -5.55 10.20 10.25
CA LEU A 64 -5.91 9.57 11.53
C LEU A 64 -7.01 8.53 11.37
N LYS A 65 -7.03 7.54 12.28
CA LYS A 65 -8.20 6.68 12.46
C LYS A 65 -9.27 7.45 13.22
N ALA A 66 -10.52 7.31 12.83
CA ALA A 66 -11.69 7.87 13.53
C ALA A 66 -12.87 6.87 13.61
N LEU A 67 -12.65 5.64 13.15
CA LEU A 67 -13.60 4.54 13.21
C LEU A 67 -13.07 3.43 14.12
N ASN A 68 -13.95 2.53 14.53
CA ASN A 68 -13.63 1.47 15.48
C ASN A 68 -13.30 0.16 14.77
N GLU A 69 -12.80 0.23 13.53
CA GLU A 69 -12.55 -0.92 12.69
C GLU A 69 -11.35 -1.75 13.17
N GLU A 70 -10.41 -1.17 13.91
CA GLU A 70 -9.20 -1.89 14.37
C GLU A 70 -8.86 -1.64 15.83
N VAL A 71 -9.24 -0.47 16.33
CA VAL A 71 -8.79 0.07 17.61
C VAL A 71 -9.97 0.22 18.56
N ARG A 72 -9.67 0.45 19.84
CA ARG A 72 -10.72 0.70 20.85
C ARG A 72 -11.70 1.81 20.42
N PRO A 73 -12.95 1.80 20.92
CA PRO A 73 -13.96 2.77 20.52
C PRO A 73 -13.54 4.24 20.63
N PHE A 74 -13.85 5.03 19.61
CA PHE A 74 -13.86 6.49 19.66
C PHE A 74 -15.11 6.97 20.40
N GLU A 75 -14.97 8.02 21.20
CA GLU A 75 -16.08 8.65 21.90
C GLU A 75 -16.93 9.51 20.94
N GLU A 76 -18.19 9.75 21.30
CA GLU A 76 -19.14 10.55 20.51
C GLU A 76 -18.62 11.97 20.20
N ASN A 77 -17.87 12.57 21.13
CA ASN A 77 -17.24 13.88 20.97
C ASN A 77 -16.20 13.94 19.83
N THR A 78 -15.71 12.79 19.34
CA THR A 78 -14.65 12.72 18.34
C THR A 78 -15.13 13.29 17.02
N ARG A 79 -16.34 12.90 16.56
CA ARG A 79 -16.92 13.41 15.30
C ARG A 79 -17.13 14.92 15.36
N THR A 80 -17.72 15.41 16.46
CA THR A 80 -17.92 16.85 16.70
C THR A 80 -16.61 17.62 16.66
N THR A 81 -15.56 17.10 17.31
CA THR A 81 -14.24 17.74 17.32
C THR A 81 -13.63 17.83 15.92
N LEU A 82 -13.74 16.76 15.11
CA LEU A 82 -13.21 16.73 13.74
C LEU A 82 -14.01 17.63 12.79
N SER A 83 -15.33 17.74 12.95
CA SER A 83 -16.16 18.69 12.20
C SER A 83 -15.73 20.14 12.48
N LEU A 84 -15.68 20.51 13.76
CA LEU A 84 -15.25 21.85 14.18
C LEU A 84 -13.82 22.19 13.72
N PHE A 85 -12.93 21.19 13.72
CA PHE A 85 -11.58 21.36 13.21
C PHE A 85 -11.58 21.76 11.73
N ARG A 86 -12.42 21.12 10.90
CA ARG A 86 -12.49 21.40 9.46
C ARG A 86 -13.21 22.69 9.14
N GLU A 87 -14.21 23.06 9.92
CA GLU A 87 -14.83 24.38 9.85
C GLU A 87 -13.81 25.49 10.16
N GLN A 88 -12.96 25.29 11.17
CA GLN A 88 -11.95 26.27 11.57
C GLN A 88 -10.72 26.31 10.65
N TYR A 89 -10.35 25.17 10.04
CA TYR A 89 -9.17 25.01 9.19
C TYR A 89 -9.52 24.33 7.85
N PRO A 90 -10.32 24.98 6.99
CA PRO A 90 -10.80 24.38 5.74
C PRO A 90 -9.67 24.03 4.76
N ASP A 91 -8.57 24.78 4.79
CA ASP A 91 -7.40 24.59 3.92
C ASP A 91 -6.46 23.46 4.39
N GLN A 92 -6.78 22.75 5.47
CA GLN A 92 -5.97 21.62 5.94
C GLN A 92 -6.49 20.30 5.43
N LEU A 93 -5.59 19.47 4.92
CA LEU A 93 -5.93 18.11 4.48
C LEU A 93 -6.37 17.28 5.68
N MET A 94 -7.48 16.56 5.56
CA MET A 94 -7.88 15.59 6.56
C MET A 94 -8.26 14.27 5.89
N LEU A 95 -7.48 13.21 6.15
CA LEU A 95 -7.72 11.87 5.61
C LEU A 95 -8.09 10.89 6.72
N LEU A 96 -9.15 10.11 6.46
CA LEU A 96 -9.50 8.96 7.28
C LEU A 96 -8.51 7.83 6.98
N HIS A 97 -7.85 7.30 7.99
CA HIS A 97 -7.03 6.10 7.87
C HIS A 97 -7.89 4.88 8.23
N PHE A 98 -7.98 3.88 7.34
CA PHE A 98 -8.87 2.73 7.51
C PHE A 98 -8.14 1.42 7.17
N ASN A 99 -8.37 0.37 7.95
CA ASN A 99 -7.77 -0.94 7.70
C ASN A 99 -8.45 -1.65 6.52
N GLY A 100 -7.78 -1.75 5.38
CA GLY A 100 -8.27 -2.41 4.17
C GLY A 100 -8.15 -3.92 4.18
N ARG A 101 -7.56 -4.54 5.22
CA ARG A 101 -7.38 -6.00 5.28
C ARG A 101 -8.38 -6.69 6.18
N SER A 102 -8.76 -6.04 7.28
CA SER A 102 -9.50 -6.68 8.35
C SER A 102 -10.24 -5.67 9.22
N ARG A 103 -11.29 -6.12 9.92
CA ARG A 103 -12.02 -5.30 10.90
C ARG A 103 -12.26 -6.05 12.20
N LEU A 104 -12.50 -5.29 13.27
CA LEU A 104 -13.11 -5.78 14.49
C LEU A 104 -14.54 -6.23 14.16
N PRO A 105 -14.94 -7.42 14.62
CA PRO A 105 -16.24 -7.97 14.26
C PRO A 105 -17.42 -7.17 14.84
N THR A 106 -17.17 -6.39 15.90
CA THR A 106 -18.17 -5.51 16.52
C THR A 106 -18.28 -4.14 15.85
N PHE A 107 -17.45 -3.83 14.85
CA PHE A 107 -17.57 -2.58 14.11
C PHE A 107 -18.71 -2.72 13.10
N ALA A 108 -19.81 -1.99 13.29
CA ALA A 108 -21.02 -2.01 12.45
C ALA A 108 -21.37 -3.42 11.91
N PRO A 109 -21.58 -4.42 12.81
CA PRO A 109 -21.79 -5.82 12.42
C PRO A 109 -23.01 -6.00 11.51
N GLU A 110 -23.98 -5.10 11.55
CA GLU A 110 -25.16 -5.06 10.69
C GLU A 110 -24.84 -4.79 9.20
N ASN A 111 -23.68 -4.19 8.89
CA ASN A 111 -23.27 -3.87 7.52
C ASN A 111 -22.50 -5.00 6.82
N MET A 112 -22.25 -6.10 7.53
CA MET A 112 -21.47 -7.23 7.04
C MET A 112 -22.26 -8.53 7.20
N LYS A 113 -22.00 -9.48 6.29
CA LYS A 113 -22.50 -10.86 6.37
C LYS A 113 -21.34 -11.80 6.69
N ALA A 114 -21.67 -13.01 7.15
CA ALA A 114 -20.66 -14.05 7.33
C ALA A 114 -19.84 -14.32 6.06
N SER A 115 -20.45 -14.27 4.88
CA SER A 115 -19.75 -14.47 3.59
C SER A 115 -18.70 -13.39 3.27
N ASP A 116 -18.70 -12.25 3.97
CA ASP A 116 -17.72 -11.17 3.74
C ASP A 116 -16.36 -11.41 4.40
N PHE A 117 -16.23 -12.46 5.21
CA PHE A 117 -15.02 -12.79 5.95
C PHE A 117 -14.36 -14.06 5.44
N LEU A 118 -13.03 -14.12 5.56
CA LEU A 118 -12.24 -15.27 5.13
C LEU A 118 -12.20 -16.34 6.23
N TYR A 119 -12.34 -17.60 5.84
CA TYR A 119 -12.30 -18.75 6.75
C TYR A 119 -11.20 -19.74 6.36
N LEU A 120 -10.75 -20.52 7.34
CA LEU A 120 -10.04 -21.76 7.09
C LEU A 120 -11.04 -22.88 6.80
N LEU A 121 -10.59 -23.91 6.08
CA LEU A 121 -11.40 -25.10 5.85
C LEU A 121 -11.86 -25.70 7.19
N GLY A 122 -13.17 -25.83 7.33
CA GLY A 122 -13.86 -26.20 8.55
C GLY A 122 -14.12 -27.70 8.68
N THR A 123 -15.03 -28.02 9.59
CA THR A 123 -15.47 -29.38 9.90
C THR A 123 -16.99 -29.41 10.10
N THR A 124 -17.56 -30.57 10.42
CA THR A 124 -19.01 -30.72 10.64
C THR A 124 -19.28 -31.18 12.08
N ASN A 125 -20.39 -30.73 12.67
CA ASN A 125 -20.85 -31.26 13.96
C ASN A 125 -21.32 -32.72 13.86
N THR A 126 -21.00 -33.54 14.86
CA THR A 126 -21.42 -34.96 14.95
C THR A 126 -22.54 -35.18 15.97
N THR A 127 -22.95 -34.12 16.67
CA THR A 127 -24.05 -34.08 17.63
C THR A 127 -24.87 -32.81 17.42
N SER A 128 -26.15 -32.83 17.78
CA SER A 128 -26.99 -31.63 17.68
C SER A 128 -26.50 -30.54 18.64
N ILE A 129 -26.70 -29.28 18.26
CA ILE A 129 -26.33 -28.11 19.04
C ILE A 129 -27.57 -27.28 19.32
N SER A 130 -27.82 -27.03 20.60
CA SER A 130 -28.97 -26.26 21.09
C SER A 130 -28.75 -24.75 20.91
N ASP A 131 -29.83 -24.03 20.62
CA ASP A 131 -29.89 -22.56 20.62
C ASP A 131 -30.10 -21.97 22.03
N LYS A 132 -30.33 -22.80 23.06
CA LYS A 132 -30.57 -22.34 24.43
C LYS A 132 -29.25 -22.08 25.18
N ASP A 133 -28.18 -22.77 24.80
CA ASP A 133 -26.94 -22.76 25.56
C ASP A 133 -26.13 -21.47 25.30
N SER A 134 -25.61 -20.81 26.33
CA SER A 134 -24.67 -19.70 26.16
C SER A 134 -23.25 -20.19 25.84
N THR A 135 -22.94 -21.41 26.26
CA THR A 135 -21.69 -22.10 26.00
C THR A 135 -22.03 -23.52 25.60
N SER A 136 -21.56 -23.96 24.45
CA SER A 136 -21.84 -25.32 23.94
C SER A 136 -20.56 -26.15 23.90
N LEU A 137 -20.66 -27.40 24.35
CA LEU A 137 -19.69 -28.44 24.03
C LEU A 137 -20.16 -29.13 22.75
N VAL A 138 -19.38 -29.03 21.68
CA VAL A 138 -19.76 -29.51 20.34
C VAL A 138 -18.80 -30.60 19.92
N SER A 139 -19.31 -31.81 19.68
CA SER A 139 -18.54 -32.87 19.02
C SER A 139 -18.46 -32.59 17.52
N VAL A 140 -17.27 -32.71 16.94
CA VAL A 140 -17.00 -32.45 15.52
C VAL A 140 -16.32 -33.64 14.85
N SER A 141 -16.34 -33.68 13.51
CA SER A 141 -15.71 -34.76 12.75
C SER A 141 -14.17 -34.70 12.79
N ASP A 142 -13.59 -33.48 12.84
CA ASP A 142 -12.15 -33.29 12.92
C ASP A 142 -11.79 -31.97 13.62
N VAL A 143 -11.23 -32.06 14.82
CA VAL A 143 -10.73 -30.89 15.55
C VAL A 143 -9.48 -30.25 14.97
N LYS A 144 -8.77 -30.90 14.03
CA LYS A 144 -7.56 -30.35 13.39
C LYS A 144 -7.87 -29.09 12.58
N ALA A 145 -9.13 -28.90 12.16
CA ALA A 145 -9.62 -27.66 11.55
C ALA A 145 -9.36 -26.41 12.43
N PHE A 146 -9.21 -26.59 13.74
CA PHE A 146 -8.97 -25.50 14.70
C PHE A 146 -7.50 -25.43 15.18
N LYS A 147 -6.58 -26.12 14.49
CA LYS A 147 -5.17 -26.16 14.89
C LYS A 147 -4.51 -24.79 14.72
N ARG A 148 -3.60 -24.48 15.64
CA ARG A 148 -2.71 -23.31 15.58
C ARG A 148 -1.25 -23.74 15.65
N ASN A 149 -0.39 -22.95 15.01
CA ASN A 149 1.07 -23.09 15.07
C ASN A 149 1.73 -21.98 15.90
N ARG A 150 0.94 -21.10 16.52
CA ARG A 150 1.45 -20.00 17.37
C ARG A 150 0.58 -19.84 18.61
N ALA A 151 1.23 -19.59 19.74
CA ALA A 151 0.55 -19.16 20.95
C ALA A 151 -0.08 -17.76 20.76
N ILE A 152 -1.26 -17.56 21.34
CA ILE A 152 -1.89 -16.25 21.45
C ILE A 152 -1.82 -15.78 22.91
N GLN A 153 -1.90 -14.47 23.13
CA GLN A 153 -1.85 -13.90 24.46
C GLN A 153 -3.03 -14.39 25.32
N ASP A 154 -2.81 -14.53 26.62
CA ASP A 154 -3.85 -14.84 27.59
C ASP A 154 -5.07 -13.91 27.45
N GLY A 155 -6.25 -14.54 27.46
CA GLY A 155 -7.56 -13.89 27.29
C GLY A 155 -7.90 -13.50 25.86
N VAL A 156 -7.02 -13.73 24.89
CA VAL A 156 -7.33 -13.67 23.46
C VAL A 156 -7.81 -15.05 23.02
N TYR A 157 -8.80 -15.08 22.13
CA TYR A 157 -9.37 -16.32 21.60
C TYR A 157 -9.50 -16.21 20.08
N ASP A 158 -9.60 -17.35 19.42
CA ASP A 158 -10.09 -17.40 18.05
C ASP A 158 -11.63 -17.36 18.04
N ASP A 159 -12.18 -17.04 16.88
CA ASP A 159 -13.61 -17.11 16.63
C ASP A 159 -13.88 -18.12 15.52
N VAL A 160 -15.07 -18.69 15.56
CA VAL A 160 -15.59 -19.62 14.56
C VAL A 160 -16.91 -19.10 14.01
N VAL A 161 -17.22 -19.49 12.78
CA VAL A 161 -18.57 -19.41 12.23
C VAL A 161 -19.19 -20.81 12.24
N LEU A 162 -20.48 -20.88 12.55
CA LEU A 162 -21.33 -22.04 12.37
C LEU A 162 -22.32 -21.71 11.26
N VAL A 163 -22.32 -22.49 10.18
CA VAL A 163 -23.13 -22.26 8.98
C VAL A 163 -24.04 -23.46 8.75
N HIS A 164 -25.31 -23.21 8.47
CA HIS A 164 -26.23 -24.29 8.11
C HIS A 164 -25.84 -24.90 6.76
N LYS A 165 -26.07 -26.20 6.62
CA LYS A 165 -26.08 -26.86 5.32
C LYS A 165 -27.48 -26.83 4.72
N ASN A 166 -27.53 -26.63 3.40
CA ASN A 166 -28.74 -26.86 2.62
C ASN A 166 -28.98 -28.37 2.45
N THR A 167 -30.17 -28.73 1.95
CA THR A 167 -30.56 -30.13 1.72
C THR A 167 -29.68 -30.85 0.70
N ASP A 168 -29.05 -30.10 -0.22
CA ASP A 168 -28.10 -30.60 -1.22
C ASP A 168 -26.66 -30.70 -0.69
N GLY A 169 -26.42 -30.34 0.57
CA GLY A 169 -25.11 -30.35 1.22
C GLY A 169 -24.28 -29.07 1.03
N THR A 170 -24.75 -28.11 0.23
CA THR A 170 -24.10 -26.80 0.07
C THR A 170 -24.24 -25.94 1.33
N LEU A 171 -23.39 -24.93 1.49
CA LEU A 171 -23.41 -24.05 2.66
C LEU A 171 -24.40 -22.90 2.50
N ASN A 172 -25.15 -22.61 3.57
CA ASN A 172 -26.11 -21.51 3.63
C ASN A 172 -25.56 -20.33 4.45
N TRP A 173 -24.82 -19.46 3.79
CA TRP A 173 -24.18 -18.29 4.42
C TRP A 173 -25.14 -17.17 4.85
N ASP A 174 -26.45 -17.30 4.58
CA ASP A 174 -27.48 -16.42 5.15
C ASP A 174 -28.04 -16.97 6.48
N LYS A 175 -27.72 -18.22 6.84
CA LYS A 175 -28.09 -18.85 8.12
C LYS A 175 -26.85 -19.28 8.88
N TYR A 176 -26.39 -18.39 9.75
CA TYR A 176 -25.13 -18.58 10.47
C TYR A 176 -25.18 -18.07 11.90
N GLU A 177 -24.15 -18.43 12.66
CA GLU A 177 -23.82 -17.85 13.95
C GLU A 177 -22.30 -17.68 14.08
N HIS A 178 -21.86 -16.54 14.60
CA HIS A 178 -20.48 -16.36 15.03
C HIS A 178 -20.32 -16.68 16.52
N ALA A 179 -19.31 -17.44 16.88
CA ALA A 179 -19.03 -17.84 18.25
C ALA A 179 -17.54 -17.74 18.57
N LYS A 180 -17.21 -17.60 19.86
CA LYS A 180 -15.83 -17.56 20.33
C LYS A 180 -15.35 -18.97 20.70
N LEU A 181 -14.21 -19.39 20.16
CA LEU A 181 -13.61 -20.70 20.42
C LEU A 181 -12.80 -20.67 21.72
N ILE A 182 -13.35 -21.29 22.76
CA ILE A 182 -12.77 -21.27 24.11
C ILE A 182 -11.74 -22.39 24.29
N LYS A 183 -12.08 -23.60 23.82
CA LYS A 183 -11.25 -24.79 23.99
C LYS A 183 -11.40 -25.74 22.80
N VAL A 184 -10.31 -26.42 22.46
CA VAL A 184 -10.27 -27.56 21.53
C VAL A 184 -9.74 -28.76 22.31
N ASP A 185 -10.43 -29.89 22.24
CA ASP A 185 -10.07 -31.14 22.92
C ASP A 185 -9.88 -32.28 21.90
N PRO A 186 -8.63 -32.55 21.49
CA PRO A 186 -8.34 -33.57 20.48
C PRO A 186 -8.64 -34.99 20.92
N ALA A 187 -8.59 -35.28 22.23
CA ALA A 187 -8.83 -36.62 22.75
C ALA A 187 -10.30 -37.04 22.61
N THR A 188 -11.21 -36.08 22.71
CA THR A 188 -12.66 -36.31 22.62
C THR A 188 -13.27 -35.84 21.29
N GLN A 189 -12.49 -35.25 20.39
CA GLN A 189 -12.97 -34.58 19.17
C GLN A 189 -14.07 -33.54 19.45
N THR A 190 -13.87 -32.76 20.52
CA THR A 190 -14.83 -31.71 20.92
C THR A 190 -14.21 -30.32 20.91
N ILE A 191 -15.07 -29.33 20.72
CA ILE A 191 -14.76 -27.92 20.95
C ILE A 191 -15.73 -27.32 21.96
N THR A 192 -15.26 -26.36 22.75
CA THR A 192 -16.10 -25.53 23.60
C THR A 192 -16.19 -24.14 22.98
N ILE A 193 -17.41 -23.70 22.70
CA ILE A 193 -17.67 -22.39 22.09
C ILE A 193 -18.57 -21.55 23.00
N LYS A 194 -18.25 -20.26 23.11
CA LYS A 194 -19.17 -19.27 23.67
C LYS A 194 -20.00 -18.70 22.52
N ARG A 195 -21.31 -18.95 22.59
CA ARG A 195 -22.29 -18.71 21.54
C ARG A 195 -22.58 -17.21 21.37
N ASP A 196 -23.09 -16.87 20.19
CA ASP A 196 -23.66 -15.55 19.84
C ASP A 196 -22.72 -14.36 20.12
N LEU A 197 -21.55 -14.40 19.49
CA LEU A 197 -20.51 -13.38 19.66
C LEU A 197 -21.00 -11.97 19.30
N LEU A 198 -21.85 -11.84 18.27
CA LEU A 198 -22.34 -10.56 17.77
C LEU A 198 -23.74 -10.19 18.28
N LYS A 199 -24.34 -10.99 19.15
CA LYS A 199 -25.70 -10.78 19.67
C LYS A 199 -26.76 -10.73 18.56
N GLN A 200 -26.58 -11.55 17.51
CA GLN A 200 -27.48 -11.70 16.38
C GLN A 200 -28.49 -12.84 16.59
N GLY A 201 -28.36 -13.59 17.70
CA GLY A 201 -29.22 -14.71 18.04
C GLY A 201 -28.54 -16.04 17.78
N LYS A 202 -28.84 -17.01 18.64
CA LYS A 202 -28.27 -18.36 18.56
C LYS A 202 -29.05 -19.23 17.58
N GLN A 203 -28.33 -20.07 16.85
CA GLN A 203 -28.91 -21.02 15.89
C GLN A 203 -28.91 -22.45 16.46
N ALA A 204 -30.00 -23.18 16.26
CA ALA A 204 -30.04 -24.61 16.56
C ALA A 204 -29.55 -25.41 15.34
N PHE A 205 -28.74 -26.43 15.57
CA PHE A 205 -28.20 -27.27 14.49
C PHE A 205 -28.43 -28.74 14.80
N ASP A 206 -29.06 -29.48 13.90
CA ASP A 206 -29.10 -30.93 14.02
C ASP A 206 -27.72 -31.56 13.74
N LYS A 207 -27.55 -32.81 14.16
CA LYS A 207 -26.37 -33.61 13.83
C LYS A 207 -26.07 -33.55 12.33
N GLY A 208 -24.84 -33.17 11.97
CA GLY A 208 -24.37 -33.11 10.59
C GLY A 208 -24.72 -31.82 9.83
N GLN A 209 -25.51 -30.92 10.41
CA GLN A 209 -26.07 -29.75 9.74
C GLN A 209 -25.28 -28.44 9.95
N ALA A 210 -24.32 -28.41 10.88
CA ALA A 210 -23.43 -27.27 11.08
C ALA A 210 -22.08 -27.52 10.41
N TYR A 211 -21.74 -26.71 9.42
CA TYR A 211 -20.35 -26.51 9.03
C TYR A 211 -19.72 -25.49 9.99
N ILE A 212 -18.59 -25.84 10.59
CA ILE A 212 -17.93 -25.03 11.61
C ILE A 212 -16.51 -24.71 11.14
N ALA A 213 -16.23 -23.44 10.91
CA ALA A 213 -14.96 -22.98 10.34
C ALA A 213 -14.33 -21.88 11.20
N LEU A 214 -12.99 -21.83 11.23
CA LEU A 214 -12.24 -20.83 11.97
C LEU A 214 -12.07 -19.56 11.12
N HIS A 215 -12.27 -18.39 11.74
CA HIS A 215 -12.02 -17.10 11.09
C HIS A 215 -10.52 -16.90 10.81
N ALA A 216 -10.18 -16.53 9.58
CA ALA A 216 -8.86 -15.96 9.30
C ALA A 216 -8.73 -14.63 10.08
N ALA A 217 -7.76 -14.55 10.98
CA ALA A 217 -7.69 -13.42 11.91
C ALA A 217 -6.26 -12.97 12.24
N LYS A 218 -6.11 -11.69 12.60
CA LYS A 218 -4.84 -11.09 13.05
C LYS A 218 -5.01 -10.25 14.32
N GLY A 219 -3.88 -9.86 14.92
CA GLY A 219 -3.86 -9.08 16.15
C GLY A 219 -4.23 -9.90 17.40
N PRO A 220 -4.76 -9.26 18.45
CA PRO A 220 -5.08 -7.82 18.52
C PRO A 220 -3.83 -6.95 18.41
N PHE A 221 -3.97 -5.79 17.74
CA PHE A 221 -2.87 -4.82 17.59
C PHE A 221 -2.92 -3.71 18.66
N ASP A 222 -4.11 -3.43 19.19
CA ASP A 222 -4.31 -2.62 20.39
C ASP A 222 -4.21 -3.51 21.64
N LYS A 223 -3.26 -3.21 22.54
CA LYS A 223 -3.03 -3.98 23.77
C LYS A 223 -4.22 -3.97 24.73
N THR A 224 -5.13 -3.02 24.58
CA THR A 224 -6.34 -2.88 25.42
C THR A 224 -7.51 -3.69 24.87
N VAL A 225 -7.43 -4.17 23.63
CA VAL A 225 -8.45 -4.98 22.97
C VAL A 225 -8.02 -6.44 22.98
N LYS A 226 -8.92 -7.34 23.40
CA LYS A 226 -8.68 -8.80 23.39
C LYS A 226 -9.30 -9.51 22.18
N GLN A 227 -10.04 -8.77 21.37
CA GLN A 227 -10.67 -9.26 20.15
C GLN A 227 -9.70 -9.16 18.97
N ARG A 228 -9.56 -10.25 18.22
CA ARG A 228 -8.79 -10.28 16.97
C ARG A 228 -9.62 -9.69 15.83
N LEU A 229 -8.94 -9.14 14.84
CA LEU A 229 -9.59 -8.63 13.63
C LEU A 229 -9.86 -9.80 12.67
N TRP A 230 -11.03 -9.82 12.06
CA TRP A 230 -11.40 -10.77 11.02
C TRP A 230 -10.93 -10.24 9.66
N GLU A 231 -10.21 -11.08 8.92
CA GLU A 231 -9.78 -10.74 7.56
C GLU A 231 -10.99 -10.78 6.61
N TYR A 232 -11.05 -9.79 5.72
CA TYR A 232 -12.05 -9.73 4.67
C TYR A 232 -11.82 -10.84 3.63
N ASN A 233 -12.89 -11.41 3.08
CA ASN A 233 -12.80 -12.33 1.95
C ASN A 233 -12.70 -11.56 0.61
N TRP A 234 -11.48 -11.16 0.26
CA TRP A 234 -11.21 -10.48 -1.01
C TRP A 234 -11.26 -11.39 -2.25
N PHE A 235 -11.42 -12.70 -2.10
CA PHE A 235 -11.44 -13.62 -3.24
C PHE A 235 -12.78 -13.52 -3.97
N TYR A 236 -12.77 -12.99 -5.20
CA TYR A 236 -13.96 -12.86 -6.04
C TYR A 236 -14.34 -14.19 -6.72
N GLY A 237 -14.79 -15.16 -5.92
CA GLY A 237 -15.09 -16.52 -6.36
C GLY A 237 -16.25 -17.14 -5.56
N GLY A 238 -16.95 -18.12 -6.12
CA GLY A 238 -18.09 -18.74 -5.44
C GLY A 238 -19.19 -17.74 -5.07
N ILE A 239 -19.61 -17.71 -3.82
CA ILE A 239 -20.72 -16.86 -3.33
C ILE A 239 -20.38 -15.36 -3.30
N THR A 240 -19.10 -15.00 -3.22
CA THR A 240 -18.65 -13.59 -3.19
C THR A 240 -18.61 -12.95 -4.58
N LYS A 241 -18.73 -13.74 -5.65
CA LYS A 241 -18.78 -13.28 -7.05
C LYS A 241 -20.04 -12.47 -7.39
N SER A 242 -21.05 -12.47 -6.51
CA SER A 242 -22.26 -11.66 -6.73
C SER A 242 -21.94 -10.16 -6.63
N SER A 243 -21.98 -9.47 -7.78
CA SER A 243 -21.49 -8.10 -7.98
C SER A 243 -22.40 -7.00 -7.44
N GLU A 244 -23.54 -7.30 -6.81
CA GLU A 244 -24.41 -6.28 -6.20
C GLU A 244 -24.39 -6.35 -4.67
N TYR A 245 -24.15 -7.55 -4.12
CA TYR A 245 -24.19 -7.80 -2.67
C TYR A 245 -22.93 -8.48 -2.14
N GLY A 246 -21.83 -8.58 -2.88
CA GLY A 246 -20.56 -9.08 -2.34
C GLY A 246 -19.87 -8.08 -1.40
N LEU A 247 -18.89 -8.55 -0.62
CA LEU A 247 -18.02 -7.73 0.25
C LEU A 247 -17.61 -6.42 -0.43
N SER A 248 -17.11 -6.52 -1.67
CA SER A 248 -16.54 -5.40 -2.39
C SER A 248 -17.51 -4.22 -2.51
N ASN A 249 -18.77 -4.49 -2.82
CA ASN A 249 -19.80 -3.46 -2.91
C ASN A 249 -20.31 -3.03 -1.54
N ARG A 250 -20.50 -3.96 -0.60
CA ARG A 250 -20.95 -3.62 0.76
C ARG A 250 -19.98 -2.69 1.45
N LEU A 251 -18.70 -3.04 1.49
CA LEU A 251 -17.67 -2.20 2.11
C LEU A 251 -17.46 -0.90 1.33
N GLY A 252 -17.46 -0.94 0.00
CA GLY A 252 -17.36 0.27 -0.83
C GLY A 252 -18.50 1.26 -0.56
N ASN A 253 -19.73 0.76 -0.44
CA ASN A 253 -20.91 1.56 -0.12
C ASN A 253 -20.93 2.05 1.33
N GLU A 254 -20.55 1.20 2.29
CA GLU A 254 -20.41 1.57 3.71
C GLU A 254 -19.43 2.75 3.85
N LEU A 255 -18.20 2.60 3.34
CA LEU A 255 -17.16 3.63 3.44
C LEU A 255 -17.52 4.90 2.67
N GLY A 256 -18.08 4.75 1.46
CA GLY A 256 -18.53 5.91 0.69
C GLY A 256 -19.68 6.66 1.37
N THR A 257 -20.56 5.96 2.09
CA THR A 257 -21.62 6.61 2.89
C THR A 257 -21.03 7.39 4.05
N TYR A 258 -20.07 6.83 4.79
CA TYR A 258 -19.35 7.59 5.83
C TYR A 258 -18.70 8.85 5.27
N LEU A 259 -17.99 8.76 4.14
CA LEU A 259 -17.28 9.88 3.54
C LEU A 259 -18.19 10.96 2.94
N LEU A 260 -19.44 10.65 2.60
CA LEU A 260 -20.38 11.61 2.01
C LEU A 260 -21.39 12.16 3.03
N GLN A 261 -21.56 11.50 4.17
CA GLN A 261 -22.57 11.85 5.17
C GLN A 261 -21.88 12.07 6.53
N ASP A 262 -21.92 11.05 7.39
CA ASP A 262 -21.45 11.04 8.79
C ASP A 262 -20.07 11.65 9.04
N MET A 263 -19.18 11.56 8.07
CA MET A 263 -17.79 12.02 8.14
C MET A 263 -17.41 12.81 6.88
N SER A 264 -18.38 13.52 6.30
CA SER A 264 -18.20 14.39 5.12
C SER A 264 -17.09 15.43 5.28
N PHE A 265 -16.73 15.77 6.52
CA PHE A 265 -15.60 16.63 6.85
C PHE A 265 -14.23 16.07 6.41
N PHE A 266 -14.08 14.77 6.15
CA PHE A 266 -12.85 14.23 5.57
C PHE A 266 -12.73 14.60 4.08
N ASN A 267 -11.51 14.94 3.65
CA ASN A 267 -11.19 15.10 2.24
C ASN A 267 -11.10 13.77 1.49
N GLY A 268 -10.97 12.66 2.22
CA GLY A 268 -10.80 11.35 1.64
C GLY A 268 -10.36 10.31 2.65
N ILE A 269 -9.88 9.18 2.13
CA ILE A 269 -9.51 8.00 2.89
C ILE A 269 -8.15 7.45 2.40
N THR A 270 -7.34 6.94 3.33
CA THR A 270 -6.22 6.07 3.05
C THR A 270 -6.51 4.66 3.56
N LEU A 271 -6.40 3.69 2.66
CA LEU A 271 -6.63 2.26 2.92
C LEU A 271 -5.30 1.59 3.29
N ASP A 272 -5.08 1.44 4.59
CA ASP A 272 -3.94 0.77 5.21
C ASP A 272 -4.01 -0.74 4.98
N VAL A 273 -2.86 -1.40 4.80
CA VAL A 273 -2.68 -2.84 4.61
C VAL A 273 -3.55 -3.48 3.51
N LEU A 274 -4.09 -2.70 2.58
CA LEU A 274 -4.85 -3.21 1.43
C LEU A 274 -3.87 -3.76 0.39
N THR A 275 -3.70 -5.08 0.32
CA THR A 275 -2.78 -5.73 -0.62
C THR A 275 -3.46 -6.17 -1.90
N GLU A 276 -2.75 -6.13 -3.03
CA GLU A 276 -3.28 -6.67 -4.31
C GLU A 276 -3.27 -8.20 -4.30
N TYR A 277 -2.28 -8.80 -3.64
CA TYR A 277 -2.10 -10.25 -3.55
C TYR A 277 -2.45 -10.77 -2.16
N HIS A 278 -2.89 -12.03 -2.11
CA HIS A 278 -3.05 -12.73 -0.84
C HIS A 278 -1.70 -13.27 -0.36
N GLN A 279 -1.47 -13.27 0.95
CA GLN A 279 -0.33 -14.00 1.51
C GLN A 279 -0.73 -15.48 1.66
N PRO A 280 -0.13 -16.43 0.93
CA PRO A 280 -0.59 -17.82 0.85
C PRO A 280 -0.57 -18.58 2.20
N LYS A 281 0.00 -17.99 3.25
CA LYS A 281 -0.06 -18.50 4.62
C LYS A 281 -0.61 -17.41 5.54
N ILE A 282 -1.74 -17.70 6.17
CA ILE A 282 -2.22 -16.88 7.28
C ILE A 282 -1.34 -17.20 8.49
N GLY A 283 -0.42 -16.30 8.81
CA GLY A 283 0.57 -16.50 9.86
C GLY A 283 -0.06 -16.98 11.17
N GLY A 284 0.36 -18.15 11.64
CA GLY A 284 -0.13 -18.77 12.87
C GLY A 284 -1.12 -19.93 12.68
N TYR A 285 -1.62 -20.17 11.45
CA TYR A 285 -2.52 -21.29 11.15
C TYR A 285 -1.92 -22.25 10.10
N PRO A 286 -2.00 -23.58 10.32
CA PRO A 286 -1.58 -24.58 9.34
C PRO A 286 -2.68 -24.95 8.32
N GLY A 287 -3.94 -24.59 8.55
CA GLY A 287 -5.06 -24.99 7.69
C GLY A 287 -5.08 -24.22 6.36
N SER A 288 -5.61 -24.86 5.32
CA SER A 288 -5.92 -24.21 4.04
C SER A 288 -7.08 -23.23 4.20
N ILE A 289 -7.07 -22.17 3.39
CA ILE A 289 -8.22 -21.26 3.29
C ILE A 289 -9.36 -21.92 2.50
N ASP A 290 -10.58 -21.50 2.79
CA ASP A 290 -11.80 -21.82 2.04
C ASP A 290 -12.22 -20.53 1.31
N ALA A 291 -11.56 -20.25 0.17
CA ALA A 291 -11.64 -18.96 -0.49
C ALA A 291 -12.98 -18.75 -1.19
N ASN A 292 -13.50 -19.81 -1.83
CA ASN A 292 -14.79 -19.81 -2.54
C ASN A 292 -16.00 -20.05 -1.60
N GLN A 293 -15.74 -20.40 -0.33
CA GLN A 293 -16.72 -20.65 0.72
C GLN A 293 -17.68 -21.82 0.44
N ASP A 294 -17.19 -22.89 -0.20
CA ASP A 294 -17.96 -24.11 -0.49
C ASP A 294 -17.76 -25.23 0.56
N GLY A 295 -16.83 -25.05 1.50
CA GLY A 295 -16.53 -26.03 2.54
C GLY A 295 -15.69 -27.22 2.08
N LEU A 296 -15.10 -27.15 0.90
CA LEU A 296 -14.23 -28.16 0.31
C LEU A 296 -12.82 -27.59 0.10
N PRO A 297 -11.78 -28.44 0.01
CA PRO A 297 -10.46 -27.98 -0.39
C PRO A 297 -10.50 -27.37 -1.79
N ASP A 298 -10.11 -26.11 -1.90
CA ASP A 298 -9.94 -25.44 -3.18
C ASP A 298 -8.87 -26.15 -4.03
N LYS A 299 -9.23 -26.43 -5.29
CA LYS A 299 -8.38 -27.24 -6.20
C LYS A 299 -7.31 -26.42 -6.93
N ASP A 300 -7.48 -25.10 -7.01
CA ASP A 300 -6.63 -24.21 -7.81
C ASP A 300 -6.15 -22.99 -7.01
N GLU A 301 -5.14 -23.22 -6.16
CA GLU A 301 -4.47 -22.14 -5.43
C GLU A 301 -3.66 -21.19 -6.35
N ILE A 302 -3.54 -21.44 -7.66
CA ILE A 302 -2.84 -20.54 -8.59
C ILE A 302 -3.75 -19.37 -9.00
N SER A 303 -5.06 -19.61 -9.09
CA SER A 303 -6.06 -18.58 -9.42
C SER A 303 -6.37 -17.59 -8.27
N TYR A 304 -5.92 -17.89 -7.05
CA TYR A 304 -6.16 -17.08 -5.86
C TYR A 304 -5.69 -15.63 -5.94
N ASP A 305 -4.49 -15.40 -6.46
CA ASP A 305 -3.95 -14.05 -6.61
C ASP A 305 -4.79 -13.21 -7.56
N LEU A 306 -5.34 -13.84 -8.61
CA LEU A 306 -6.23 -13.18 -9.55
C LEU A 306 -7.59 -12.85 -8.90
N TRP A 307 -8.20 -13.82 -8.22
CA TRP A 307 -9.49 -13.61 -7.53
C TRP A 307 -9.39 -12.58 -6.42
N HIS A 308 -8.30 -12.59 -5.65
CA HIS A 308 -8.04 -11.60 -4.60
C HIS A 308 -7.89 -10.19 -5.20
N LYS A 309 -7.04 -10.06 -6.22
CA LYS A 309 -6.86 -8.80 -6.96
C LYS A 309 -8.18 -8.28 -7.52
N GLU A 310 -8.97 -9.15 -8.14
CA GLU A 310 -10.27 -8.78 -8.72
C GLU A 310 -11.23 -8.26 -7.64
N GLY A 311 -11.37 -8.95 -6.49
CA GLY A 311 -12.25 -8.49 -5.42
C GLY A 311 -11.82 -7.15 -4.82
N VAL A 312 -10.53 -6.90 -4.66
CA VAL A 312 -10.01 -5.58 -4.23
C VAL A 312 -10.29 -4.50 -5.27
N TYR A 313 -10.09 -4.78 -6.57
CA TYR A 313 -10.35 -3.80 -7.64
C TYR A 313 -11.86 -3.50 -7.77
N GLN A 314 -12.73 -4.49 -7.57
CA GLN A 314 -14.17 -4.28 -7.49
C GLN A 314 -14.54 -3.36 -6.31
N PHE A 315 -13.89 -3.54 -5.16
CA PHE A 315 -14.11 -2.67 -4.00
C PHE A 315 -13.68 -1.23 -4.25
N LEU A 316 -12.47 -1.04 -4.78
CA LEU A 316 -11.97 0.29 -5.13
C LEU A 316 -12.87 0.97 -6.16
N SER A 317 -13.36 0.21 -7.15
CA SER A 317 -14.31 0.69 -8.15
C SER A 317 -15.66 1.08 -7.53
N ALA A 318 -16.21 0.25 -6.64
CA ALA A 318 -17.45 0.55 -5.92
C ALA A 318 -17.32 1.81 -5.06
N LEU A 319 -16.22 1.94 -4.31
CA LEU A 319 -15.94 3.13 -3.50
C LEU A 319 -15.79 4.37 -4.37
N ARG A 320 -14.98 4.32 -5.44
CA ARG A 320 -14.82 5.43 -6.39
C ARG A 320 -16.13 5.79 -7.06
N ASN A 321 -16.95 4.81 -7.43
CA ASN A 321 -18.27 5.06 -8.00
C ASN A 321 -19.21 5.76 -7.03
N LYS A 322 -19.09 5.48 -5.73
CA LYS A 322 -19.89 6.11 -4.68
C LYS A 322 -19.44 7.55 -4.44
N VAL A 323 -18.14 7.80 -4.22
CA VAL A 323 -17.61 9.13 -3.85
C VAL A 323 -17.24 10.02 -5.04
N LYS A 324 -17.19 9.46 -6.25
CA LYS A 324 -16.79 10.16 -7.49
C LYS A 324 -15.44 10.87 -7.30
N ASP A 325 -15.27 12.05 -7.90
CA ASP A 325 -14.07 12.87 -7.75
C ASP A 325 -14.15 13.83 -6.53
N THR A 326 -15.16 13.69 -5.67
CA THR A 326 -15.35 14.58 -4.49
C THR A 326 -14.43 14.23 -3.32
N LYS A 327 -13.90 13.00 -3.28
CA LYS A 327 -13.04 12.51 -2.20
C LYS A 327 -11.79 11.83 -2.74
N LEU A 328 -10.70 12.01 -2.01
CA LEU A 328 -9.44 11.32 -2.26
C LEU A 328 -9.53 9.86 -1.82
N ILE A 329 -8.96 8.95 -2.60
CA ILE A 329 -8.78 7.54 -2.22
C ILE A 329 -7.31 7.19 -2.39
N LEU A 330 -6.64 6.92 -1.28
CA LEU A 330 -5.25 6.50 -1.22
C LEU A 330 -5.18 5.07 -0.66
N ALA A 331 -4.07 4.37 -0.89
CA ALA A 331 -3.79 3.06 -0.29
C ALA A 331 -2.28 2.83 -0.16
N ASP A 332 -1.85 1.78 0.52
CA ASP A 332 -0.44 1.35 0.46
C ASP A 332 -0.01 1.11 -0.99
N GLY A 333 1.06 1.77 -1.44
CA GLY A 333 1.52 1.71 -2.83
C GLY A 333 2.78 0.87 -3.07
N GLY A 334 3.22 0.09 -2.08
CA GLY A 334 4.38 -0.79 -2.21
C GLY A 334 4.20 -1.88 -3.29
N TYR A 335 5.28 -2.54 -3.71
CA TYR A 335 5.29 -3.45 -4.87
C TYR A 335 4.41 -4.71 -4.73
N ILE A 336 4.08 -5.10 -3.50
CA ILE A 336 3.14 -6.18 -3.17
C ILE A 336 1.74 -5.66 -2.77
N HIS A 337 1.58 -4.33 -2.66
CA HIS A 337 0.35 -3.66 -2.25
C HIS A 337 -0.43 -3.20 -3.48
N GLN A 338 -1.10 -2.04 -3.42
CA GLN A 338 -1.95 -1.58 -4.52
C GLN A 338 -1.17 -1.11 -5.73
N LYS A 339 -1.80 -1.26 -6.91
CA LYS A 339 -1.33 -0.74 -8.19
C LYS A 339 -2.46 -0.15 -9.04
N ALA A 340 -3.64 0.03 -8.44
CA ALA A 340 -4.83 0.57 -9.09
C ALA A 340 -4.73 2.10 -9.27
N VAL A 341 -3.64 2.58 -9.88
CA VAL A 341 -3.35 4.01 -10.07
C VAL A 341 -4.45 4.73 -10.85
N HIS A 342 -5.14 4.01 -11.75
CA HIS A 342 -6.29 4.53 -12.50
C HIS A 342 -7.56 4.78 -11.65
N ILE A 343 -7.61 4.29 -10.40
CA ILE A 343 -8.72 4.51 -9.45
C ILE A 343 -8.28 5.37 -8.27
N LEU A 344 -7.06 5.14 -7.78
CA LEU A 344 -6.50 5.75 -6.58
C LEU A 344 -5.86 7.10 -6.90
N ASN A 345 -6.04 8.08 -6.01
CA ASN A 345 -5.40 9.39 -6.11
C ASN A 345 -3.90 9.34 -5.78
N GLY A 346 -3.45 8.32 -5.07
CA GLY A 346 -2.04 8.13 -4.79
C GLY A 346 -1.83 7.10 -3.71
N MET A 347 -0.65 7.14 -3.10
CA MET A 347 -0.24 6.11 -2.14
C MET A 347 0.27 6.64 -0.79
N GLU A 348 0.11 5.77 0.21
CA GLU A 348 0.91 5.76 1.43
C GLU A 348 2.15 4.87 1.27
N SER A 349 3.22 5.23 1.98
CA SER A 349 4.37 4.36 2.21
C SER A 349 4.96 4.55 3.61
N GLU A 350 5.20 3.44 4.29
CA GLU A 350 6.03 3.41 5.50
C GLU A 350 7.52 3.36 5.15
N GLY A 351 8.22 4.50 5.22
CA GLY A 351 9.65 4.59 4.90
C GLY A 351 9.94 4.73 3.41
N TRP A 352 11.24 4.74 3.08
CA TRP A 352 11.75 4.91 1.72
C TRP A 352 12.83 3.86 1.38
N PRO A 353 12.65 3.10 0.28
CA PRO A 353 11.36 2.81 -0.33
C PRO A 353 10.45 2.01 0.62
N ASN A 354 11.00 1.45 1.69
CA ASN A 354 10.27 0.80 2.77
C ASN A 354 11.00 1.08 4.11
N ASN A 355 10.50 0.52 5.20
CA ASN A 355 11.04 0.71 6.53
C ASN A 355 12.15 -0.30 6.90
N GLU A 356 12.60 -1.14 5.97
CA GLU A 356 13.69 -2.11 6.18
C GLU A 356 14.99 -1.66 5.48
N ASP A 357 14.90 -0.78 4.47
CA ASP A 357 16.04 -0.27 3.68
C ASP A 357 16.78 0.90 4.37
N GLY A 358 17.43 0.61 5.49
CA GLY A 358 18.14 1.63 6.29
C GLY A 358 19.42 2.19 5.64
N THR A 359 19.91 1.56 4.56
CA THR A 359 21.10 1.94 3.78
C THR A 359 20.74 2.60 2.44
N LEU A 360 19.45 2.66 2.08
CA LEU A 360 18.95 3.19 0.81
C LEU A 360 19.45 2.43 -0.43
N GLU A 361 19.74 1.14 -0.29
CA GLU A 361 20.16 0.28 -1.40
C GLU A 361 19.07 0.17 -2.48
N HIS A 362 17.80 0.29 -2.09
CA HIS A 362 16.66 0.31 -3.00
C HIS A 362 16.21 1.75 -3.36
N TRP A 363 17.11 2.74 -3.25
CA TRP A 363 16.86 4.14 -3.62
C TRP A 363 16.12 4.31 -4.96
N SER A 364 16.62 3.65 -6.00
CA SER A 364 16.05 3.67 -7.34
C SER A 364 14.63 3.09 -7.41
N SER A 365 14.38 2.05 -6.61
CA SER A 365 13.03 1.47 -6.48
C SER A 365 12.08 2.44 -5.78
N GLY A 366 12.56 3.27 -4.86
CA GLY A 366 11.78 4.39 -4.32
C GLY A 366 11.42 5.38 -5.41
N LEU A 367 12.42 5.98 -6.06
CA LEU A 367 12.20 7.02 -7.07
C LEU A 367 11.26 6.57 -8.18
N ASN A 368 11.45 5.36 -8.72
CA ASN A 368 10.56 4.78 -9.73
C ASN A 368 9.12 4.72 -9.26
N ARG A 369 8.88 4.24 -8.03
CA ARG A 369 7.54 4.09 -7.48
C ARG A 369 6.85 5.43 -7.33
N TYR A 370 7.46 6.40 -6.66
CA TYR A 370 6.81 7.69 -6.41
C TYR A 370 6.60 8.48 -7.71
N THR A 371 7.56 8.49 -8.64
CA THR A 371 7.36 9.14 -9.94
C THR A 371 6.30 8.46 -10.80
N PHE A 372 6.20 7.13 -10.76
CA PHE A 372 5.13 6.39 -11.43
C PHE A 372 3.76 6.76 -10.87
N TRP A 373 3.61 6.73 -9.55
CA TRP A 373 2.36 7.11 -8.89
C TRP A 373 1.99 8.57 -9.15
N SER A 374 2.92 9.53 -9.04
CA SER A 374 2.65 10.94 -9.35
C SER A 374 2.19 11.15 -10.80
N LYS A 375 2.66 10.32 -11.75
CA LYS A 375 2.29 10.38 -13.16
C LYS A 375 0.92 9.75 -13.46
N PHE A 376 0.65 8.56 -12.93
CA PHE A 376 -0.47 7.73 -13.40
C PHE A 376 -1.66 7.64 -12.43
N SER A 377 -1.58 8.25 -11.25
CA SER A 377 -2.70 8.28 -10.31
C SER A 377 -3.88 9.09 -10.84
N GLN A 378 -5.08 8.75 -10.35
CA GLN A 378 -6.27 9.58 -10.52
C GLN A 378 -5.99 10.99 -9.99
N LYS A 379 -6.37 12.02 -10.75
CA LYS A 379 -6.16 13.41 -10.34
C LYS A 379 -7.24 13.89 -9.36
N PRO A 380 -6.93 14.81 -8.43
CA PRO A 380 -5.58 15.29 -8.11
C PRO A 380 -4.73 14.18 -7.46
N SER A 381 -3.43 14.14 -7.78
CA SER A 381 -2.55 13.06 -7.30
C SER A 381 -1.96 13.41 -5.94
N LEU A 382 -2.04 12.52 -4.96
CA LEU A 382 -1.49 12.75 -3.62
C LEU A 382 -0.74 11.50 -3.12
N ASN A 383 0.58 11.58 -3.06
CA ASN A 383 1.42 10.58 -2.41
C ASN A 383 1.93 11.12 -1.09
N TYR A 384 2.08 10.26 -0.08
CA TYR A 384 2.83 10.61 1.11
C TYR A 384 3.78 9.50 1.58
N VAL A 385 4.91 9.93 2.14
CA VAL A 385 5.92 9.05 2.72
C VAL A 385 6.08 9.32 4.21
N ARG A 386 5.99 8.26 5.01
CA ARG A 386 6.26 8.33 6.44
C ARG A 386 7.76 8.24 6.72
N LEU A 387 8.30 9.27 7.34
CA LEU A 387 9.65 9.28 7.92
C LEU A 387 9.63 8.53 9.25
N ALA A 388 9.70 7.20 9.19
CA ALA A 388 9.66 6.32 10.35
C ALA A 388 11.06 5.93 10.85
N GLU A 389 11.09 5.22 11.98
CA GLU A 389 12.25 4.40 12.37
C GLU A 389 12.37 3.22 11.38
N TYR A 390 13.59 2.81 11.07
CA TYR A 390 13.85 1.62 10.27
C TYR A 390 13.85 0.37 11.14
N TRP A 391 13.60 -0.78 10.54
CA TRP A 391 13.72 -2.10 11.16
C TRP A 391 15.03 -2.75 10.72
N THR A 392 15.77 -3.29 11.67
CA THR A 392 16.89 -4.20 11.40
C THR A 392 16.36 -5.60 11.08
N GLU A 393 17.22 -6.47 10.56
CA GLU A 393 16.88 -7.87 10.26
C GLU A 393 16.31 -8.62 11.48
N ASP A 394 16.80 -8.31 12.69
CA ASP A 394 16.31 -8.84 13.96
C ASP A 394 15.05 -8.12 14.50
N ARG A 395 14.39 -7.31 13.65
CA ARG A 395 13.17 -6.54 13.93
C ARG A 395 13.30 -5.56 15.10
N LYS A 396 14.49 -5.01 15.30
CA LYS A 396 14.68 -3.88 16.22
C LYS A 396 14.51 -2.57 15.48
N ARG A 397 14.00 -1.56 16.19
CA ARG A 397 13.87 -0.21 15.65
C ARG A 397 15.22 0.49 15.68
N LYS A 398 15.55 1.18 14.59
CA LYS A 398 16.75 1.96 14.40
C LYS A 398 16.39 3.35 13.89
N ILE A 399 16.89 4.38 14.56
CA ILE A 399 16.72 5.75 14.11
C ILE A 399 17.66 5.97 12.90
N PRO A 400 17.14 6.47 11.75
CA PRO A 400 18.00 6.75 10.62
C PRO A 400 18.99 7.88 10.92
N PRO A 401 20.26 7.76 10.46
CA PRO A 401 21.22 8.84 10.47
C PRO A 401 20.72 10.11 9.76
N ASP A 402 21.30 11.26 10.12
CA ASP A 402 20.86 12.58 9.61
C ASP A 402 20.92 12.69 8.08
N ASN A 403 21.90 12.07 7.44
CA ASN A 403 22.08 12.05 5.98
C ASN A 403 21.01 11.21 5.26
N ILE A 404 20.69 10.01 5.78
CA ILE A 404 19.59 9.16 5.28
C ILE A 404 18.24 9.88 5.37
N ARG A 405 18.00 10.62 6.47
CA ARG A 405 16.80 11.46 6.59
C ARG A 405 16.76 12.57 5.55
N ARG A 406 17.87 13.29 5.34
CA ARG A 406 17.97 14.34 4.29
C ARG A 406 17.68 13.78 2.90
N LEU A 407 18.30 12.66 2.54
CA LEU A 407 18.08 11.98 1.27
C LEU A 407 16.61 11.61 1.08
N THR A 408 15.98 11.00 2.08
CA THR A 408 14.55 10.62 2.01
C THR A 408 13.64 11.83 1.80
N VAL A 409 13.93 12.95 2.48
CA VAL A 409 13.14 14.18 2.38
C VAL A 409 13.29 14.81 1.00
N VAL A 410 14.51 14.86 0.47
CA VAL A 410 14.76 15.37 -0.87
C VAL A 410 14.15 14.45 -1.94
N ALA A 411 14.16 13.13 -1.73
CA ALA A 411 13.48 12.20 -2.63
C ALA A 411 11.97 12.46 -2.69
N ALA A 412 11.34 12.78 -1.55
CA ALA A 412 9.95 13.17 -1.50
C ALA A 412 9.69 14.48 -2.26
N MET A 413 10.54 15.51 -2.06
CA MET A 413 10.45 16.79 -2.79
C MET A 413 10.64 16.61 -4.30
N MET A 414 11.58 15.76 -4.72
CA MET A 414 11.85 15.46 -6.13
C MET A 414 10.70 14.73 -6.83
N THR A 415 9.75 14.19 -6.06
CA THR A 415 8.63 13.38 -6.57
C THR A 415 7.26 13.96 -6.23
N ASP A 416 7.21 15.20 -5.74
CA ASP A 416 5.99 15.91 -5.33
C ASP A 416 5.19 15.17 -4.23
N THR A 417 5.92 14.42 -3.39
CA THR A 417 5.39 13.57 -2.32
C THR A 417 5.35 14.34 -1.01
N VAL A 418 4.22 14.26 -0.31
CA VAL A 418 4.04 14.85 1.02
C VAL A 418 4.81 14.06 2.07
N ILE A 419 5.44 14.77 3.00
CA ILE A 419 6.19 14.13 4.09
C ILE A 419 5.31 13.97 5.33
N VAL A 420 5.41 12.80 5.93
CA VAL A 420 4.74 12.47 7.18
C VAL A 420 5.80 12.14 8.23
N PRO A 421 6.12 13.07 9.14
CA PRO A 421 7.09 12.82 10.20
C PRO A 421 6.55 11.76 11.17
N GLY A 422 7.19 10.58 11.22
CA GLY A 422 6.75 9.41 12.00
C GLY A 422 7.55 9.15 13.28
N HIS A 423 8.61 9.92 13.53
CA HIS A 423 9.42 9.89 14.75
C HIS A 423 9.89 11.31 15.12
N ARG A 424 10.53 11.51 16.28
CA ARG A 424 11.04 12.82 16.73
C ARG A 424 12.53 12.72 17.05
N PRO A 425 13.44 12.94 16.08
CA PRO A 425 14.86 13.07 16.37
C PRO A 425 15.07 14.08 17.49
N ARG A 426 15.74 13.64 18.56
CA ARG A 426 16.08 14.50 19.72
C ARG A 426 14.86 15.16 20.39
N GLY A 427 13.67 14.57 20.25
CA GLY A 427 12.41 15.10 20.80
C GLY A 427 11.87 16.36 20.09
N ILE A 428 12.49 16.80 18.99
CA ILE A 428 12.14 18.03 18.29
C ILE A 428 10.92 17.81 17.39
N HIS A 429 9.96 18.74 17.42
CA HIS A 429 8.83 18.75 16.51
C HIS A 429 9.30 18.99 15.06
N TYR A 430 8.74 18.29 14.08
CA TYR A 430 9.20 18.30 12.69
C TYR A 430 9.34 19.70 12.07
N GLN A 431 8.47 20.64 12.45
CA GLN A 431 8.53 22.03 11.98
C GLN A 431 9.88 22.70 12.33
N LYS A 432 10.54 22.24 13.39
CA LYS A 432 11.81 22.74 13.90
C LYS A 432 13.00 21.85 13.52
N TRP A 433 12.82 20.85 12.65
CA TRP A 433 13.93 20.03 12.20
C TRP A 433 14.91 20.90 11.40
N PRO A 434 16.18 20.99 11.83
CA PRO A 434 17.19 21.81 11.18
C PRO A 434 17.36 21.46 9.70
N GLU A 435 17.26 20.18 9.35
CA GLU A 435 17.39 19.68 7.98
C GLU A 435 16.32 20.22 7.02
N PHE A 436 15.18 20.72 7.52
CA PHE A 436 14.12 21.27 6.67
C PHE A 436 14.26 22.78 6.45
N LYS A 437 15.14 23.48 7.17
CA LYS A 437 15.23 24.95 7.03
C LYS A 437 15.71 25.33 5.63
N SER A 438 16.87 24.82 5.21
CA SER A 438 17.44 25.10 3.89
C SER A 438 16.56 24.59 2.74
N LEU A 439 15.83 23.49 2.96
CA LEU A 439 14.94 22.90 1.95
C LEU A 439 13.64 23.71 1.78
N ARG A 440 13.10 24.31 2.85
CA ARG A 440 11.92 25.18 2.76
C ARG A 440 12.20 26.47 2.01
N ASP A 441 13.41 27.01 2.12
CA ASP A 441 13.80 28.25 1.44
C ASP A 441 13.89 28.10 -0.10
N LEU A 442 13.78 26.87 -0.64
CA LEU A 442 13.90 26.60 -2.08
C LEU A 442 12.68 27.04 -2.90
N GLY A 443 11.50 27.11 -2.29
CA GLY A 443 10.24 27.43 -2.99
C GLY A 443 9.70 26.26 -3.84
N LYS A 444 8.89 26.57 -4.84
CA LYS A 444 8.27 25.58 -5.75
C LYS A 444 9.29 24.99 -6.71
N PRO A 445 9.11 23.73 -7.15
CA PRO A 445 9.96 23.17 -8.19
C PRO A 445 9.75 23.91 -9.52
N ILE A 446 10.83 24.05 -10.29
CA ILE A 446 10.81 24.61 -11.64
C ILE A 446 11.19 23.47 -12.60
N GLY A 447 10.18 22.66 -12.93
CA GLY A 447 10.31 21.55 -13.86
C GLY A 447 10.54 20.19 -13.21
N LYS A 448 10.83 19.21 -14.06
CA LYS A 448 10.82 17.79 -13.72
C LYS A 448 12.15 17.34 -13.10
N LEU A 449 12.08 16.23 -12.37
CA LEU A 449 13.26 15.46 -11.95
C LEU A 449 14.12 15.11 -13.17
N LYS A 450 15.42 15.37 -13.06
CA LYS A 450 16.43 15.04 -14.06
C LYS A 450 17.47 14.09 -13.46
N HIS A 451 18.17 13.38 -14.33
CA HIS A 451 19.23 12.47 -13.96
C HIS A 451 20.52 12.83 -14.70
N TYR A 452 21.63 12.78 -13.97
CA TYR A 452 22.98 12.77 -14.50
C TYR A 452 23.51 11.34 -14.41
N ALA A 453 23.92 10.79 -15.55
CA ALA A 453 24.65 9.54 -15.66
C ALA A 453 25.94 9.82 -16.42
N ALA A 454 27.10 9.58 -15.79
CA ALA A 454 28.39 9.84 -16.43
C ALA A 454 28.54 8.99 -17.71
N ASP A 455 28.90 9.62 -18.83
CA ASP A 455 28.93 9.00 -20.16
C ASP A 455 29.99 7.89 -20.26
N ALA A 456 29.55 6.65 -20.01
CA ALA A 456 30.23 5.43 -20.40
C ALA A 456 29.18 4.37 -20.76
N SER A 457 28.48 4.60 -21.87
CA SER A 457 27.50 3.65 -22.38
C SER A 457 28.16 2.34 -22.81
N ILE A 458 27.66 1.21 -22.33
CA ILE A 458 28.14 -0.10 -22.73
C ILE A 458 27.33 -0.55 -23.95
N SER A 459 28.00 -1.14 -24.94
CA SER A 459 27.30 -1.87 -26.00
C SER A 459 26.52 -3.03 -25.41
N VAL A 460 25.19 -2.92 -25.35
CA VAL A 460 24.29 -3.98 -24.88
C VAL A 460 24.40 -5.17 -25.82
N LYS A 461 25.08 -6.24 -25.40
CA LYS A 461 25.03 -7.54 -26.08
C LYS A 461 23.80 -8.27 -25.56
N THR A 462 22.75 -8.25 -26.37
CA THR A 462 21.56 -9.04 -26.09
C THR A 462 21.80 -10.50 -26.51
N LYS A 463 21.48 -11.47 -25.64
CA LYS A 463 21.32 -12.87 -26.08
C LYS A 463 20.10 -13.03 -27.01
N VAL A 464 19.15 -12.09 -26.95
CA VAL A 464 18.03 -11.92 -27.88
C VAL A 464 18.35 -10.76 -28.83
N GLY A 465 18.92 -11.03 -30.02
CA GLY A 465 19.54 -10.04 -30.93
C GLY A 465 18.95 -8.62 -30.93
N LYS A 466 19.82 -7.59 -31.15
CA LYS A 466 19.55 -6.13 -31.13
C LYS A 466 18.09 -5.74 -30.79
N PRO A 467 17.81 -5.14 -29.62
CA PRO A 467 16.45 -4.84 -29.21
C PRO A 467 15.94 -3.60 -29.98
N SER A 468 15.56 -3.78 -31.23
CA SER A 468 14.78 -2.80 -31.98
C SER A 468 13.31 -3.07 -31.68
N LYS A 469 12.63 -2.22 -30.88
CA LYS A 469 11.18 -2.28 -30.60
C LYS A 469 10.60 -3.70 -30.58
N ALA A 470 11.19 -4.57 -29.76
CA ALA A 470 10.75 -5.96 -29.67
C ALA A 470 9.64 -6.07 -28.62
N HIS A 471 8.57 -6.80 -28.95
CA HIS A 471 7.70 -7.36 -27.92
C HIS A 471 8.47 -8.48 -27.25
N LEU A 472 8.85 -8.28 -25.99
CA LEU A 472 9.50 -9.29 -25.18
C LEU A 472 8.47 -9.80 -24.18
N GLU A 473 8.10 -11.07 -24.29
CA GLU A 473 7.39 -11.73 -23.20
C GLU A 473 8.36 -11.84 -22.04
N PHE A 474 8.00 -11.32 -20.87
CA PHE A 474 8.84 -11.41 -19.67
C PHE A 474 8.25 -12.48 -18.75
N PRO A 475 9.09 -13.31 -18.11
CA PRO A 475 8.60 -14.38 -17.27
C PRO A 475 7.99 -13.79 -16.00
N THR A 476 7.05 -14.54 -15.40
CA THR A 476 6.50 -14.19 -14.11
C THR A 476 7.51 -14.45 -13.00
N LEU A 477 7.85 -13.43 -12.22
CA LEU A 477 8.43 -13.62 -10.89
C LEU A 477 7.34 -13.46 -9.83
N ASN A 478 7.16 -14.49 -9.02
CA ASN A 478 6.22 -14.50 -7.91
C ASN A 478 6.79 -15.31 -6.74
N PHE A 479 6.05 -15.44 -5.63
CA PHE A 479 6.50 -16.18 -4.44
C PHE A 479 6.78 -17.67 -4.70
N ARG A 480 6.26 -18.24 -5.80
CA ARG A 480 6.42 -19.65 -6.19
C ARG A 480 7.50 -19.86 -7.26
N ASN A 481 7.83 -18.83 -8.05
CA ASN A 481 8.88 -18.88 -9.07
C ASN A 481 9.79 -17.64 -8.98
N ASN A 482 11.05 -17.86 -8.63
CA ASN A 482 12.05 -16.81 -8.49
C ASN A 482 13.16 -16.86 -9.56
N LYS A 483 13.06 -17.72 -10.57
CA LYS A 483 14.06 -17.88 -11.62
C LYS A 483 13.61 -17.17 -12.91
N VAL A 484 14.52 -16.43 -13.52
CA VAL A 484 14.34 -15.80 -14.83
C VAL A 484 15.13 -16.62 -15.85
N SER A 485 14.51 -17.00 -16.97
CA SER A 485 15.20 -17.69 -18.06
C SER A 485 16.27 -16.78 -18.68
N SER A 486 17.39 -17.36 -19.12
CA SER A 486 18.54 -16.62 -19.65
C SER A 486 18.23 -15.83 -20.93
N GLU A 487 17.12 -16.14 -21.59
CA GLU A 487 16.60 -15.41 -22.74
C GLU A 487 16.07 -14.01 -22.38
N HIS A 488 15.76 -13.74 -21.11
CA HIS A 488 15.32 -12.40 -20.66
C HIS A 488 16.44 -11.61 -19.99
N CYS A 489 17.69 -12.02 -20.22
CA CYS A 489 18.88 -11.44 -19.63
C CYS A 489 19.71 -10.68 -20.66
N PHE A 490 20.26 -9.56 -20.20
CA PHE A 490 21.08 -8.65 -20.98
C PHE A 490 22.49 -8.69 -20.43
N GLY A 491 23.47 -8.91 -21.31
CA GLY A 491 24.88 -8.92 -20.92
C GLY A 491 25.30 -7.53 -20.43
N VAL A 492 25.85 -7.50 -19.23
CA VAL A 492 26.53 -6.35 -18.62
C VAL A 492 28.00 -6.70 -18.49
N SER A 493 28.88 -5.72 -18.68
CA SER A 493 30.32 -5.90 -18.46
C SER A 493 30.79 -4.98 -17.34
N PRO A 494 30.30 -5.16 -16.11
CA PRO A 494 30.81 -4.39 -15.00
C PRO A 494 32.19 -4.94 -14.61
N LYS A 495 33.07 -4.05 -14.16
CA LYS A 495 34.39 -4.43 -13.61
C LYS A 495 34.41 -4.25 -12.10
N GLY A 496 33.29 -4.55 -11.43
CA GLY A 496 32.98 -3.96 -10.13
C GLY A 496 32.74 -2.45 -10.25
N GLY A 497 31.91 -1.92 -9.37
CA GLY A 497 31.51 -0.51 -9.36
C GLY A 497 30.11 -0.24 -9.90
N PRO A 498 29.78 1.05 -10.08
CA PRO A 498 28.39 1.48 -10.21
C PRO A 498 27.82 1.12 -11.58
N VAL A 499 26.59 0.61 -11.58
CA VAL A 499 25.83 0.34 -12.79
C VAL A 499 24.46 1.00 -12.72
N THR A 500 24.12 1.68 -13.81
CA THR A 500 22.84 2.33 -14.01
C THR A 500 22.16 1.74 -15.24
N VAL A 501 20.87 1.43 -15.11
CA VAL A 501 20.04 0.89 -16.18
C VAL A 501 18.78 1.72 -16.31
N SER A 502 18.47 2.20 -17.53
CA SER A 502 17.18 2.84 -17.82
C SER A 502 16.34 1.97 -18.74
N VAL A 503 15.09 1.76 -18.38
CA VAL A 503 14.14 0.94 -19.15
C VAL A 503 12.88 1.76 -19.43
N ASP A 504 12.63 2.09 -20.70
CA ASP A 504 11.34 2.63 -21.12
C ASP A 504 10.46 1.52 -21.67
N ALA A 505 9.33 1.27 -21.00
CA ALA A 505 8.45 0.16 -21.34
C ALA A 505 6.97 0.54 -21.25
N THR A 506 6.16 -0.21 -22.00
CA THR A 506 4.70 -0.22 -21.91
C THR A 506 4.19 -1.65 -21.79
N LYS A 507 3.01 -1.79 -21.19
CA LYS A 507 2.31 -3.06 -21.03
C LYS A 507 1.07 -3.09 -21.91
N GLN A 508 0.79 -4.19 -22.59
CA GLN A 508 -0.47 -4.31 -23.32
C GLN A 508 -1.67 -4.36 -22.37
N GLY A 509 -2.73 -3.64 -22.71
CA GLY A 509 -4.01 -3.60 -21.98
C GLY A 509 -4.56 -2.19 -21.79
N GLY A 510 -5.66 -2.07 -21.04
CA GLY A 510 -6.26 -0.80 -20.65
C GLY A 510 -5.50 -0.08 -19.52
N LYS A 511 -6.08 0.97 -18.95
CA LYS A 511 -5.50 1.72 -17.82
C LYS A 511 -5.34 0.88 -16.54
N GLU A 512 -6.11 -0.19 -16.42
CA GLU A 512 -6.02 -1.19 -15.35
C GLU A 512 -4.78 -2.10 -15.44
N ALA A 513 -4.12 -2.14 -16.60
CA ALA A 513 -2.97 -3.01 -16.84
C ALA A 513 -1.70 -2.41 -16.22
N THR A 514 -1.57 -2.53 -14.89
CA THR A 514 -0.34 -2.20 -14.15
C THR A 514 0.31 -3.47 -13.58
N ALA A 515 1.64 -3.57 -13.67
CA ALA A 515 2.43 -4.67 -13.10
C ALA A 515 3.74 -4.15 -12.49
N THR A 516 4.36 -4.97 -11.65
CA THR A 516 5.72 -4.71 -11.16
C THR A 516 6.73 -5.14 -12.23
N LEU A 517 7.59 -4.22 -12.64
CA LEU A 517 8.78 -4.52 -13.42
C LEU A 517 9.95 -4.80 -12.47
N ILE A 518 10.63 -5.91 -12.68
CA ILE A 518 11.71 -6.39 -11.80
C ILE A 518 12.98 -6.47 -12.62
N ALA A 519 14.03 -5.77 -12.18
CA ALA A 519 15.38 -5.88 -12.71
C ALA A 519 16.21 -6.73 -11.74
N LYS A 520 16.71 -7.86 -12.21
CA LYS A 520 17.32 -8.91 -11.38
C LYS A 520 18.70 -9.31 -11.93
N PRO A 521 19.79 -8.78 -11.35
CA PRO A 521 21.14 -9.36 -11.51
C PRO A 521 21.22 -10.76 -10.86
N ASP A 522 22.24 -11.54 -11.23
CA ASP A 522 22.45 -12.91 -10.70
C ASP A 522 23.09 -12.94 -9.29
N LYS A 523 23.86 -11.91 -8.92
CA LYS A 523 24.62 -11.84 -7.66
C LYS A 523 24.14 -10.75 -6.71
N GLU A 524 23.55 -9.67 -7.21
CA GLU A 524 23.02 -8.58 -6.40
C GLU A 524 21.50 -8.65 -6.22
N ASP A 525 20.97 -7.86 -5.30
CA ASP A 525 19.54 -7.79 -5.05
C ASP A 525 18.76 -7.13 -6.20
N ALA A 526 17.53 -7.62 -6.40
CA ALA A 526 16.63 -7.07 -7.40
C ALA A 526 16.24 -5.62 -7.08
N ARG A 527 15.96 -4.86 -8.15
CA ARG A 527 15.39 -3.51 -8.09
C ARG A 527 14.04 -3.51 -8.80
N PHE A 528 13.16 -2.63 -8.36
CA PHE A 528 11.75 -2.68 -8.72
C PHE A 528 11.29 -1.37 -9.35
N SER A 529 10.28 -1.49 -10.21
CA SER A 529 9.53 -0.39 -10.79
C SER A 529 8.10 -0.86 -11.11
N LEU A 530 7.29 0.02 -11.67
CA LEU A 530 5.96 -0.28 -12.19
C LEU A 530 5.92 0.01 -13.70
N VAL A 531 5.06 -0.71 -14.39
CA VAL A 531 4.79 -0.52 -15.83
C VAL A 531 3.28 -0.47 -16.05
N SER A 532 2.84 0.41 -16.95
CA SER A 532 1.43 0.60 -17.34
C SER A 532 1.25 0.49 -18.84
N SER A 533 0.01 0.68 -19.33
CA SER A 533 -0.27 0.82 -20.77
C SER A 533 0.31 2.08 -21.40
N GLU A 534 0.66 3.09 -20.61
CA GLU A 534 1.37 4.28 -21.02
C GLU A 534 2.88 4.18 -20.71
N ALA A 535 3.71 4.78 -21.57
CA ALA A 535 5.16 4.65 -21.49
C ALA A 535 5.72 5.25 -20.21
N PHE A 536 6.62 4.52 -19.56
CA PHE A 536 7.30 4.94 -18.34
C PHE A 536 8.76 4.50 -18.37
N THR A 537 9.65 5.46 -18.14
CA THR A 537 11.07 5.21 -18.00
C THR A 537 11.41 4.93 -16.55
N SER A 538 11.82 3.70 -16.27
CA SER A 538 12.33 3.25 -14.97
C SER A 538 13.85 3.36 -14.95
N TRP A 539 14.41 3.82 -13.83
CA TRP A 539 15.85 3.87 -13.60
C TRP A 539 16.21 2.89 -12.49
N PHE A 540 17.13 1.97 -12.75
CA PHE A 540 17.64 1.00 -11.80
C PHE A 540 19.12 1.26 -11.57
N TYR A 541 19.58 1.00 -10.35
CA TYR A 541 20.91 1.38 -9.93
C TYR A 541 21.46 0.46 -8.84
N TRP A 542 22.77 0.17 -8.93
CA TRP A 542 23.58 -0.58 -7.99
C TRP A 542 24.97 0.09 -7.82
N ASP A 543 25.41 0.27 -6.58
CA ASP A 543 26.70 0.90 -6.23
C ASP A 543 27.92 0.12 -6.68
N ASP A 544 27.84 -1.21 -6.55
CA ASP A 544 28.93 -2.13 -6.83
C ASP A 544 28.35 -3.43 -7.39
N MET A 545 28.23 -3.50 -8.71
CA MET A 545 27.64 -4.65 -9.39
C MET A 545 28.75 -5.56 -9.95
N THR A 546 28.64 -6.85 -9.68
CA THR A 546 29.57 -7.90 -10.13
C THR A 546 28.92 -8.94 -11.05
N SER A 547 27.60 -8.83 -11.24
CA SER A 547 26.83 -9.61 -12.21
C SER A 547 27.22 -9.34 -13.66
N GLU A 548 27.38 -10.38 -14.47
CA GLU A 548 27.65 -10.28 -15.92
C GLU A 548 26.36 -10.23 -16.76
N GLU A 549 25.21 -10.42 -16.13
CA GLU A 549 23.91 -10.26 -16.76
C GLU A 549 22.87 -9.63 -15.82
N ILE A 550 21.94 -8.87 -16.39
CA ILE A 550 20.74 -8.38 -15.71
C ILE A 550 19.53 -8.95 -16.44
N CYS A 551 18.67 -9.63 -15.70
CA CYS A 551 17.45 -10.20 -16.22
C CYS A 551 16.24 -9.36 -15.83
N PHE A 552 15.20 -9.37 -16.68
CA PHE A 552 13.95 -8.67 -16.38
C PHE A 552 12.78 -9.62 -16.27
N ALA A 553 11.80 -9.25 -15.43
CA ALA A 553 10.57 -9.99 -15.23
C ALA A 553 9.39 -9.07 -14.92
N SER A 554 8.17 -9.57 -15.11
CA SER A 554 6.93 -8.91 -14.72
C SER A 554 6.23 -9.71 -13.61
N SER A 555 5.55 -9.04 -12.67
CA SER A 555 4.76 -9.74 -11.63
C SER A 555 3.59 -10.55 -12.18
N ASP A 556 3.13 -10.27 -13.41
CA ASP A 556 1.99 -10.98 -14.02
C ASP A 556 2.38 -11.85 -15.23
N GLY A 557 3.67 -11.88 -15.59
CA GLY A 557 4.18 -12.65 -16.73
C GLY A 557 3.68 -12.24 -18.11
N LYS A 558 2.96 -11.12 -18.21
CA LYS A 558 2.43 -10.67 -19.50
C LYS A 558 3.50 -9.93 -20.28
N ALA A 559 3.38 -9.99 -21.60
CA ALA A 559 4.28 -9.32 -22.53
C ALA A 559 4.37 -7.81 -22.27
N LEU A 560 5.59 -7.29 -22.31
CA LEU A 560 5.86 -5.86 -22.29
C LEU A 560 6.52 -5.44 -23.62
N SER A 561 6.19 -4.24 -24.06
CA SER A 561 6.90 -3.59 -25.17
C SER A 561 8.05 -2.79 -24.59
N LEU A 562 9.26 -3.15 -24.98
CA LEU A 562 10.46 -2.40 -24.64
C LEU A 562 10.70 -1.32 -25.71
N ASN A 563 10.54 -0.06 -25.32
CA ASN A 563 10.74 1.08 -26.22
C ASN A 563 12.21 1.49 -26.26
N ALA A 564 12.88 1.48 -25.11
CA ALA A 564 14.29 1.79 -24.97
C ALA A 564 14.91 1.07 -23.77
N LEU A 565 16.18 0.68 -23.90
CA LEU A 565 17.01 0.14 -22.83
C LEU A 565 18.41 0.75 -22.95
N SER A 566 18.92 1.29 -21.84
CA SER A 566 20.29 1.76 -21.72
C SER A 566 20.94 1.18 -20.47
N ILE A 567 22.22 0.85 -20.57
CA ILE A 567 23.03 0.24 -19.51
C ILE A 567 24.38 0.95 -19.51
N ASN A 568 24.76 1.54 -18.37
CA ASN A 568 25.94 2.36 -18.22
C ASN A 568 26.71 1.95 -16.96
N ASN A 569 28.05 1.92 -17.04
CA ASN A 569 28.93 1.75 -15.87
C ASN A 569 29.12 3.11 -15.19
N SER A 570 28.05 3.67 -14.67
CA SER A 570 28.03 5.04 -14.17
C SER A 570 27.23 5.17 -12.88
N VAL A 571 27.58 6.21 -12.14
CA VAL A 571 26.73 6.74 -11.07
C VAL A 571 25.48 7.40 -11.66
N LEU A 572 24.43 7.52 -10.85
CA LEU A 572 23.14 8.13 -11.16
C LEU A 572 22.85 9.21 -10.12
N ILE A 573 23.18 10.45 -10.43
CA ILE A 573 22.81 11.59 -9.59
C ILE A 573 21.48 12.12 -10.06
N SER A 574 20.51 12.20 -9.14
CA SER A 574 19.22 12.84 -9.43
C SER A 574 19.25 14.30 -8.98
N TYR A 575 18.64 15.18 -9.76
CA TYR A 575 18.57 16.60 -9.44
C TYR A 575 17.28 17.25 -9.91
N ARG A 576 16.87 18.31 -9.21
CA ARG A 576 15.68 19.10 -9.55
C ARG A 576 15.90 20.57 -9.19
N GLU A 577 15.44 21.45 -10.07
CA GLU A 577 15.45 22.90 -9.86
C GLU A 577 14.20 23.34 -9.11
N TYR A 578 14.36 24.41 -8.33
CA TYR A 578 13.34 25.10 -7.56
C TYR A 578 13.56 26.61 -7.73
N GLU A 579 12.56 27.41 -7.33
CA GLU A 579 12.58 28.87 -7.47
C GLU A 579 13.87 29.53 -7.00
N ASN A 580 14.39 29.10 -5.85
CA ASN A 580 15.54 29.72 -5.19
C ASN A 580 16.81 28.85 -5.21
N GLY A 581 16.83 27.73 -5.93
CA GLY A 581 17.99 26.84 -5.95
C GLY A 581 17.78 25.51 -6.66
N ILE A 582 18.82 24.70 -6.66
CA ILE A 582 18.83 23.34 -7.24
C ILE A 582 19.33 22.37 -6.17
N VAL A 583 18.74 21.18 -6.16
CA VAL A 583 19.13 20.10 -5.22
C VAL A 583 19.60 18.89 -5.99
N PHE A 584 20.71 18.32 -5.55
CA PHE A 584 21.28 17.06 -6.02
C PHE A 584 21.24 16.01 -4.92
N THR A 585 21.00 14.74 -5.27
CA THR A 585 21.05 13.60 -4.36
C THR A 585 22.13 12.62 -4.78
N ASN A 586 22.98 12.22 -3.84
CA ASN A 586 23.96 11.18 -4.05
C ASN A 586 23.73 10.04 -3.03
N PRO A 587 22.99 8.99 -3.42
CA PRO A 587 22.81 7.80 -2.57
C PRO A 587 24.08 6.92 -2.47
N PHE A 588 25.20 7.34 -3.07
CA PHE A 588 26.41 6.54 -3.20
C PHE A 588 27.35 6.78 -2.02
N ASN A 589 28.05 5.74 -1.62
CA ASN A 589 29.07 5.81 -0.57
C ASN A 589 30.35 6.61 -0.93
N LYS A 590 30.40 7.23 -2.12
CA LYS A 590 31.51 8.06 -2.59
C LYS A 590 31.02 9.40 -3.11
N PRO A 591 31.78 10.50 -2.90
CA PRO A 591 31.47 11.78 -3.51
C PRO A 591 31.51 11.69 -5.04
N VAL A 592 30.60 12.40 -5.70
CA VAL A 592 30.51 12.44 -7.17
C VAL A 592 30.82 13.84 -7.67
N ASN A 593 31.79 13.93 -8.58
CA ASN A 593 32.08 15.16 -9.31
C ASN A 593 31.23 15.19 -10.58
N ILE A 594 30.56 16.31 -10.80
CA ILE A 594 29.73 16.57 -11.97
C ILE A 594 30.32 17.79 -12.68
N LEU A 595 30.53 17.68 -14.00
CA LEU A 595 30.88 18.85 -14.79
C LEU A 595 29.62 19.69 -14.99
N PRO A 596 29.65 21.02 -14.75
CA PRO A 596 28.48 21.87 -14.94
C PRO A 596 27.92 21.84 -16.38
N SER A 597 28.75 21.48 -17.37
CA SER A 597 28.34 21.27 -18.76
C SER A 597 27.40 20.08 -18.96
N ASP A 598 27.42 19.11 -18.05
CA ASP A 598 26.72 17.83 -18.20
C ASP A 598 25.32 17.86 -17.55
N ILE A 599 24.96 19.00 -16.96
CA ILE A 599 23.64 19.23 -16.37
C ILE A 599 22.90 20.31 -17.14
N SER A 600 21.59 20.08 -17.31
CA SER A 600 20.70 21.06 -17.94
C SER A 600 19.98 21.82 -16.85
N VAL A 601 20.26 23.12 -16.74
CA VAL A 601 19.64 24.02 -15.76
C VAL A 601 19.01 25.23 -16.45
N SER A 602 17.94 25.77 -15.84
CA SER A 602 17.19 26.93 -16.33
C SER A 602 17.63 28.26 -15.72
N GLY A 603 18.26 28.22 -14.54
CA GLY A 603 18.73 29.39 -13.80
C GLY A 603 20.23 29.66 -13.90
N ASP A 604 20.62 30.86 -13.47
CA ASP A 604 22.02 31.22 -13.29
C ASP A 604 22.52 30.72 -11.93
N TYR A 605 23.46 29.78 -11.97
CA TYR A 605 24.08 29.21 -10.78
C TYR A 605 25.60 29.37 -10.87
N ASN A 606 26.24 29.64 -9.73
CA ASN A 606 27.70 29.71 -9.65
C ASN A 606 28.31 28.31 -9.48
N PHE A 607 28.38 27.54 -10.57
CA PHE A 607 29.03 26.24 -10.56
C PHE A 607 30.51 26.35 -10.94
N LYS A 608 31.40 26.53 -9.95
CA LYS A 608 32.86 26.44 -10.22
C LYS A 608 33.34 24.99 -10.36
N GLN A 609 32.83 24.11 -9.48
CA GLN A 609 33.00 22.66 -9.49
C GLN A 609 31.84 22.09 -8.66
N LEU A 610 31.17 21.07 -9.16
CA LEU A 610 30.02 20.48 -8.48
C LEU A 610 30.40 19.12 -7.92
N THR A 611 30.66 19.06 -6.61
CA THR A 611 30.94 17.81 -5.89
C THR A 611 29.78 17.49 -4.97
N VAL A 612 28.99 16.48 -5.30
CA VAL A 612 27.90 16.01 -4.44
C VAL A 612 28.50 15.04 -3.40
N PRO A 613 28.35 15.31 -2.08
CA PRO A 613 28.92 14.48 -1.02
C PRO A 613 28.39 13.05 -1.05
N ALA A 614 29.15 12.09 -0.53
CA ALA A 614 28.70 10.70 -0.37
C ALA A 614 27.49 10.61 0.58
N ASP A 615 26.55 9.70 0.27
CA ASP A 615 25.36 9.38 1.06
C ASP A 615 24.56 10.61 1.51
N ASP A 616 24.54 11.68 0.72
CA ASP A 616 23.99 12.96 1.13
C ASP A 616 23.55 13.83 -0.07
N ILE A 617 23.13 15.05 0.22
CA ILE A 617 22.60 16.01 -0.74
C ILE A 617 23.53 17.20 -0.93
N LEU A 618 23.41 17.86 -2.06
CA LEU A 618 23.99 19.17 -2.30
C LEU A 618 22.88 20.16 -2.68
N ILE A 619 22.83 21.30 -2.00
CA ILE A 619 21.91 22.40 -2.32
C ILE A 619 22.75 23.56 -2.85
N GLN A 620 22.46 24.00 -4.07
CA GLN A 620 23.06 25.19 -4.65
C GLN A 620 21.99 26.27 -4.81
N LYS A 621 22.16 27.40 -4.13
CA LYS A 621 21.25 28.54 -4.28
C LYS A 621 21.45 29.20 -5.64
N LYS A 622 20.35 29.72 -6.19
CA LYS A 622 20.37 30.58 -7.38
C LYS A 622 21.08 31.90 -7.05
N MET A 623 21.77 32.49 -8.04
CA MET A 623 22.49 33.76 -7.86
C MET A 623 21.55 34.95 -7.71
#